data_AF-A0A9R0R851-F1
#
_entry.id   AF-A0A9R0R851-F1
#
_cell.length_a   1.000
_cell.length_b   1.000
_cell.length_c   1.000
_cell.angle_alpha   90.00
_cell.angle_beta   90.00
_cell.angle_gamma   90.00
#
_symmetry.space_group_name_H-M   'P 1'
#
loop_
_entity.id
_entity.type
_entity.pdbx_description
1 polymer ?
#
loop_
_entity_poly.entity_id
_entity_poly.type
_entity_poly.pdbx_seq_one_letter_code
_entity_poly.pdbx_strand_id
1 'polypeptide(L)'
;MPVAASTARFLLLSLLLLLSSPAVTLVRARVTALIVFGDSTVDAGNNNAVPTAVRSNFPPYGRDFPGGRATGRFCNGRVATDFYSEAFGLRPFVPAYLDPDYGIRDFAVGVCFASAGSGLDAATAGVFVSDPFLFFHWCMRRLLAATEKCRFFSCKNKCKSEN
;
A
#
# COMPACT_ATOMS: atom_id res chain seq x y z
N MET A 1 -63.16 -12.88 -2.67
CA MET A 1 -62.00 -11.96 -2.81
C MET A 1 -61.24 -11.59 -1.51
N PRO A 2 -61.56 -12.05 -0.27
CA PRO A 2 -60.85 -11.57 0.93
C PRO A 2 -59.47 -12.23 1.21
N VAL A 3 -59.18 -13.38 0.60
CA VAL A 3 -57.96 -14.17 0.89
C VAL A 3 -56.69 -13.50 0.35
N ALA A 4 -56.77 -12.83 -0.80
CA ALA A 4 -55.64 -12.16 -1.46
C ALA A 4 -55.15 -10.89 -0.72
N ALA A 5 -56.05 -10.18 -0.05
CA ALA A 5 -55.68 -8.99 0.74
C ALA A 5 -54.95 -9.36 2.05
N SER A 6 -55.25 -10.54 2.60
CA SER A 6 -54.62 -11.05 3.81
C SER A 6 -53.17 -11.49 3.53
N THR A 7 -52.96 -12.25 2.46
CA THR A 7 -51.61 -12.69 2.05
C THR A 7 -50.69 -11.53 1.70
N ALA A 8 -51.21 -10.48 1.05
CA ALA A 8 -50.45 -9.26 0.76
C ALA A 8 -49.96 -8.55 2.04
N ARG A 9 -50.78 -8.51 3.09
CA ARG A 9 -50.40 -7.92 4.39
C ARG A 9 -49.34 -8.74 5.10
N PHE A 10 -49.44 -10.07 5.07
CA PHE A 10 -48.41 -10.94 5.64
C PHE A 10 -47.07 -10.82 4.92
N LEU A 11 -47.09 -10.71 3.58
CA LEU A 11 -45.87 -10.48 2.79
C LEU A 11 -45.26 -9.10 3.02
N LEU A 12 -46.09 -8.07 3.22
CA LEU A 12 -45.62 -6.72 3.55
C LEU A 12 -44.99 -6.69 4.95
N LEU A 13 -45.62 -7.33 5.94
CA LEU A 13 -45.08 -7.44 7.29
C LEU A 13 -43.78 -8.26 7.32
N SER A 14 -43.70 -9.38 6.60
CA SER A 14 -42.46 -10.16 6.54
C SER A 14 -41.32 -9.38 5.90
N LEU A 15 -41.60 -8.61 4.84
CA LEU A 15 -40.64 -7.70 4.20
C LEU A 15 -40.20 -6.59 5.17
N LEU A 16 -41.12 -5.95 5.89
CA LEU A 16 -40.79 -4.93 6.91
C LEU A 16 -39.97 -5.50 8.08
N LEU A 17 -40.22 -6.75 8.50
CA LEU A 17 -39.39 -7.45 9.49
C LEU A 17 -38.00 -7.80 8.94
N LEU A 18 -37.89 -8.15 7.66
CA LEU A 18 -36.60 -8.40 6.99
C LEU A 18 -35.77 -7.11 6.85
N LEU A 19 -36.41 -5.97 6.56
CA LEU A 19 -35.75 -4.67 6.43
C LEU A 19 -35.36 -4.03 7.78
N SER A 20 -36.03 -4.39 8.87
CA SER A 20 -35.75 -3.87 10.21
C SER A 20 -34.71 -4.70 10.99
N SER A 21 -34.27 -5.82 10.43
CA SER A 21 -33.18 -6.61 11.02
C SER A 21 -31.84 -5.87 10.87
N PRO A 22 -31.12 -5.58 11.97
CA PRO A 22 -29.80 -4.94 11.92
C PRO A 22 -28.69 -5.88 11.40
N ALA A 23 -29.04 -7.03 10.81
CA ALA A 23 -28.12 -8.14 10.54
C ALA A 23 -27.26 -7.98 9.27
N VAL A 24 -27.35 -6.88 8.52
CA VAL A 24 -26.38 -6.59 7.46
C VAL A 24 -25.22 -5.78 8.03
N THR A 25 -24.41 -6.43 8.87
CA THR A 25 -23.12 -5.86 9.28
C THR A 25 -22.19 -5.96 8.07
N LEU A 26 -22.05 -4.87 7.31
CA LEU A 26 -21.03 -4.75 6.28
C LEU A 26 -19.66 -4.79 6.97
N VAL A 27 -19.03 -5.97 7.02
CA VAL A 27 -17.63 -6.10 7.45
C VAL A 27 -16.77 -5.47 6.36
N ARG A 28 -16.57 -4.17 6.46
CA ARG A 28 -15.66 -3.44 5.57
C ARG A 28 -14.24 -3.76 6.02
N ALA A 29 -13.50 -4.52 5.23
CA ALA A 29 -12.08 -4.75 5.47
C ALA A 29 -11.37 -3.39 5.49
N ARG A 30 -10.87 -2.97 6.65
CA ARG A 30 -10.20 -1.69 6.85
C ARG A 30 -8.70 -1.88 6.64
N VAL A 31 -8.17 -1.33 5.55
CA VAL A 31 -6.73 -1.25 5.31
C VAL A 31 -6.15 -0.24 6.30
N THR A 32 -5.18 -0.67 7.11
CA THR A 32 -4.55 0.17 8.14
C THR A 32 -3.17 0.67 7.74
N ALA A 33 -2.51 0.01 6.78
CA ALA A 33 -1.23 0.42 6.26
C ALA A 33 -1.02 -0.04 4.81
N LEU A 34 -0.21 0.72 4.06
CA LEU A 34 0.26 0.36 2.72
C LEU A 34 1.78 0.23 2.69
N ILE A 35 2.26 -0.98 2.41
CA ILE A 35 3.69 -1.28 2.30
C ILE A 35 3.98 -1.56 0.83
N VAL A 36 4.89 -0.78 0.24
CA VAL A 36 5.18 -0.81 -1.19
C VAL A 36 6.59 -1.34 -1.43
N PHE A 37 6.69 -2.29 -2.34
CA PHE A 37 7.94 -2.82 -2.89
C PHE A 37 7.89 -2.73 -4.41
N GLY A 38 9.04 -2.58 -5.05
CA GLY A 38 9.13 -2.57 -6.50
C GLY A 38 10.32 -1.75 -7.00
N ASP A 39 10.18 -1.28 -8.24
CA ASP A 39 11.19 -0.54 -8.98
C ASP A 39 10.81 0.95 -9.14
N SER A 40 11.35 1.60 -10.17
CA SER A 40 11.10 3.00 -10.51
C SER A 40 9.62 3.35 -10.64
N THR A 41 8.78 2.40 -11.08
CA THR A 41 7.35 2.61 -11.33
C THR A 41 6.59 2.99 -10.06
N VAL A 42 7.10 2.57 -8.90
CA VAL A 42 6.48 2.82 -7.59
C VAL A 42 7.45 3.45 -6.58
N ASP A 43 8.66 3.81 -7.00
CA ASP A 43 9.65 4.51 -6.18
C ASP A 43 9.13 5.88 -5.76
N ALA A 44 9.07 6.09 -4.45
CA ALA A 44 8.64 7.34 -3.83
C ALA A 44 9.77 8.37 -3.65
N GLY A 45 11.00 8.04 -4.08
CA GLY A 45 12.19 8.87 -3.96
C GLY A 45 13.33 8.24 -3.16
N ASN A 46 13.31 6.93 -2.90
CA ASN A 46 14.38 6.25 -2.15
C ASN A 46 15.75 6.42 -2.83
N ASN A 47 15.78 6.40 -4.16
CA ASN A 47 17.01 6.54 -4.93
C ASN A 47 17.75 7.88 -4.74
N ASN A 48 17.10 8.89 -4.17
CA ASN A 48 17.76 10.14 -3.81
C ASN A 48 18.81 9.96 -2.69
N ALA A 49 18.58 8.97 -1.82
CA ALA A 49 19.46 8.68 -0.69
C ALA A 49 20.51 7.59 -0.99
N VAL A 50 20.48 7.00 -2.19
CA VAL A 50 21.39 5.91 -2.60
C VAL A 50 22.39 6.44 -3.63
N PRO A 51 23.68 6.06 -3.60
CA PRO A 51 24.67 6.50 -4.59
C PRO A 51 24.45 5.80 -5.94
N THR A 52 23.51 6.32 -6.73
CA THR A 52 23.18 5.83 -8.08
C THR A 52 22.88 6.98 -9.04
N ALA A 53 23.10 6.74 -10.33
CA ALA A 53 22.69 7.65 -11.39
C ALA A 53 21.18 7.56 -11.69
N VAL A 54 20.51 6.49 -11.26
CA VAL A 54 19.08 6.26 -11.50
C VAL A 54 18.26 7.07 -10.50
N ARG A 55 18.11 8.38 -10.76
CA ARG A 55 17.36 9.32 -9.92
C ARG A 55 16.34 10.10 -10.76
N SER A 56 15.35 10.68 -10.10
CA SER A 56 14.32 11.53 -10.71
C SER A 56 14.04 12.76 -9.84
N ASN A 57 15.06 13.27 -9.16
CA ASN A 57 15.03 14.50 -8.36
C ASN A 57 15.42 15.75 -9.17
N PHE A 58 15.15 15.75 -10.48
CA PHE A 58 15.46 16.84 -11.39
C PHE A 58 14.33 17.03 -12.42
N PRO A 59 14.22 18.21 -13.07
CA PRO A 59 13.22 18.44 -14.13
C PRO A 59 13.38 17.46 -15.31
N PRO A 60 12.29 16.97 -15.94
CA PRO A 60 10.91 17.46 -15.82
C PRO A 60 10.09 16.81 -14.70
N TYR A 61 10.67 15.93 -13.89
CA TYR A 61 9.96 15.20 -12.83
C TYR A 61 9.41 16.14 -11.75
N GLY A 62 8.29 15.75 -11.15
CA GLY A 62 7.64 16.53 -10.09
C GLY A 62 6.96 17.84 -10.51
N ARG A 63 6.89 18.17 -11.80
CA ARG A 63 6.21 19.38 -12.31
C ARG A 63 4.76 19.52 -11.82
N ASP A 64 4.04 18.42 -11.81
CA ASP A 64 2.63 18.32 -11.43
C ASP A 64 2.46 17.84 -9.96
N PHE A 65 3.56 17.62 -9.23
CA PHE A 65 3.55 17.30 -7.81
C PHE A 65 3.24 18.58 -6.99
N PRO A 66 2.63 18.47 -5.79
CA PRO A 66 2.44 19.64 -4.94
C PRO A 66 3.73 20.44 -4.73
N GLY A 67 3.68 21.73 -5.05
CA GLY A 67 4.84 22.63 -5.01
C GLY A 67 5.76 22.59 -6.24
N GLY A 68 5.42 21.81 -7.28
CA GLY A 68 6.16 21.75 -8.54
C GLY A 68 7.61 21.26 -8.39
N ARG A 69 7.87 20.42 -7.38
CA ARG A 69 9.22 20.01 -6.99
C ARG A 69 9.47 18.54 -7.30
N ALA A 70 10.62 18.25 -7.89
CA ALA A 70 11.07 16.87 -8.14
C ALA A 70 11.35 16.16 -6.81
N THR A 71 10.55 15.12 -6.50
CA THR A 71 10.67 14.36 -5.24
C THR A 71 11.50 13.09 -5.37
N GLY A 72 11.91 12.69 -6.58
CA GLY A 72 12.48 11.37 -6.84
C GLY A 72 11.46 10.29 -7.19
N ARG A 73 10.18 10.68 -7.37
CA ARG A 73 9.19 9.86 -8.07
C ARG A 73 9.47 9.94 -9.57
N PHE A 74 9.48 8.80 -10.26
CA PHE A 74 9.70 8.70 -11.71
C PHE A 74 8.45 9.10 -12.52
N CYS A 75 7.80 10.19 -12.13
CA CYS A 75 6.66 10.78 -12.81
C CYS A 75 6.61 12.29 -12.55
N ASN A 76 5.73 13.00 -13.26
CA ASN A 76 5.55 14.43 -13.04
C ASN A 76 4.83 14.73 -11.72
N GLY A 77 4.16 13.76 -11.12
CA GLY A 77 3.34 13.97 -9.93
C GLY A 77 3.36 12.75 -9.02
N ARG A 78 2.17 12.20 -8.78
CA ARG A 78 1.97 11.02 -7.93
C ARG A 78 2.26 9.73 -8.69
N VAL A 79 2.75 8.72 -7.98
CA VAL A 79 2.88 7.35 -8.50
C VAL A 79 1.62 6.54 -8.18
N ALA A 80 1.41 5.40 -8.85
CA ALA A 80 0.20 4.57 -8.69
C ALA A 80 -0.14 4.26 -7.22
N THR A 81 0.89 4.01 -6.41
CA THR A 81 0.75 3.66 -4.99
C THR A 81 0.24 4.81 -4.12
N ASP A 82 0.50 6.06 -4.51
CA ASP A 82 -0.10 7.22 -3.85
C ASP A 82 -1.63 7.22 -4.05
N PHE A 83 -2.12 6.86 -5.24
CA PHE A 83 -3.56 6.77 -5.53
C PHE A 83 -4.23 5.63 -4.75
N TYR A 84 -3.59 4.47 -4.65
CA TYR A 84 -4.08 3.39 -3.81
C TYR A 84 -4.13 3.77 -2.33
N SER A 85 -3.08 4.43 -1.83
CA SER A 85 -3.02 4.92 -0.44
C SER A 85 -4.21 5.84 -0.13
N GLU A 86 -4.48 6.82 -0.99
CA GLU A 86 -5.62 7.71 -0.83
C GLU A 86 -6.97 6.99 -0.95
N ALA A 87 -7.11 6.06 -1.91
CA ALA A 87 -8.33 5.27 -2.08
C ALA A 87 -8.66 4.42 -0.84
N PHE A 88 -7.63 3.98 -0.10
CA PHE A 88 -7.79 3.28 1.17
C PHE A 88 -8.01 4.19 2.38
N GLY A 89 -8.08 5.51 2.18
CA GLY A 89 -8.22 6.49 3.27
C GLY A 89 -6.96 6.65 4.12
N LEU A 90 -5.80 6.25 3.58
CA LEU A 90 -4.50 6.51 4.17
C LEU A 90 -3.97 7.87 3.68
N ARG A 91 -2.70 8.16 3.91
CA ARG A 91 -2.09 9.42 3.47
C ARG A 91 -2.12 9.55 1.94
N PRO A 92 -2.23 10.78 1.40
CA PRO A 92 -2.25 11.01 -0.04
C PRO A 92 -0.93 10.64 -0.73
N PHE A 93 0.17 10.59 0.02
CA PHE A 93 1.50 10.22 -0.47
C PHE A 93 2.10 9.14 0.41
N VAL A 94 2.69 8.12 -0.20
CA VAL A 94 3.47 7.09 0.49
C VAL A 94 4.90 7.62 0.65
N PRO A 95 5.45 7.68 1.89
CA PRO A 95 6.81 8.16 2.09
C PRO A 95 7.84 7.15 1.58
N ALA A 96 8.93 7.66 1.04
CA ALA A 96 10.13 6.87 0.80
C ALA A 96 10.75 6.48 2.14
N TYR A 97 11.18 5.24 2.26
CA TYR A 97 11.78 4.72 3.49
C TYR A 97 13.11 5.39 3.85
N LEU A 98 13.91 5.75 2.85
CA LEU A 98 15.22 6.38 3.05
C LEU A 98 15.17 7.91 3.18
N ASP A 99 13.97 8.50 3.12
CA ASP A 99 13.79 9.95 3.26
C ASP A 99 13.92 10.34 4.75
N PRO A 100 14.86 11.23 5.11
CA PRO A 100 15.10 11.63 6.49
C PRO A 100 13.95 12.42 7.12
N ASP A 101 13.03 12.95 6.32
CA ASP A 101 11.88 13.73 6.81
C ASP A 101 10.80 12.82 7.46
N TYR A 102 10.89 11.50 7.28
CA TYR A 102 9.92 10.53 7.81
C TYR A 102 10.52 9.58 8.84
N GLY A 103 9.69 9.18 9.81
CA GLY A 103 10.10 8.28 10.88
C GLY A 103 9.22 7.04 11.04
N ILE A 104 9.51 6.25 12.08
CA ILE A 104 8.80 4.99 12.36
C ILE A 104 7.28 5.18 12.53
N ARG A 105 6.85 6.34 13.05
CA ARG A 105 5.43 6.67 13.25
C ARG A 105 4.72 6.87 11.91
N ASP A 106 5.42 7.47 10.96
CA ASP A 106 4.95 7.63 9.58
C ASP A 106 4.85 6.27 8.90
N PHE A 107 5.89 5.44 9.03
CA PHE A 107 5.95 4.14 8.38
C PHE A 107 4.90 3.15 8.91
N ALA A 108 4.31 3.40 10.08
CA ALA A 108 3.20 2.60 10.61
C ALA A 108 1.92 2.69 9.77
N VAL A 109 1.72 3.76 9.00
CA VAL A 109 0.53 3.98 8.14
C VAL A 109 0.86 3.72 6.67
N GLY A 110 2.12 3.86 6.28
CA GLY A 110 2.57 3.41 4.97
C GLY A 110 4.00 3.78 4.69
N VAL A 111 4.67 2.96 3.89
CA VAL A 111 6.09 3.08 3.59
C VAL A 111 6.39 2.47 2.23
N CYS A 112 7.21 3.17 1.45
CA CYS A 112 7.69 2.70 0.17
C CYS A 112 9.17 2.34 0.27
N PHE A 113 9.46 1.09 -0.05
CA PHE A 113 10.81 0.57 -0.15
C PHE A 113 11.26 0.42 -1.60
N ALA A 114 10.43 0.72 -2.58
CA ALA A 114 10.81 0.56 -3.98
C ALA A 114 12.08 1.37 -4.34
N SER A 115 12.89 0.84 -5.25
CA SER A 115 14.14 1.47 -5.69
C SER A 115 14.28 1.35 -7.20
N ALA A 116 14.44 2.48 -7.88
CA ALA A 116 14.65 2.47 -9.32
C ALA A 116 15.94 1.73 -9.71
N GLY A 117 15.86 0.90 -10.75
CA GLY A 117 16.97 0.03 -11.16
C GLY A 117 17.03 -1.31 -10.42
N SER A 118 16.09 -1.59 -9.50
CA SER A 118 15.89 -2.96 -9.01
C SER A 118 15.35 -3.85 -10.14
N GLY A 119 16.05 -4.93 -10.48
CA GLY A 119 15.58 -5.95 -11.42
C GLY A 119 14.72 -7.02 -10.73
N LEU A 120 14.41 -8.10 -11.42
CA LEU A 120 14.11 -9.40 -10.78
C LEU A 120 15.33 -10.32 -10.85
N ASP A 121 16.05 -10.22 -11.97
CA ASP A 121 17.26 -10.96 -12.26
C ASP A 121 18.50 -10.25 -11.69
N ALA A 122 19.39 -11.03 -11.07
CA ALA A 122 20.59 -10.53 -10.40
C ALA A 122 21.59 -9.90 -11.39
N ALA A 123 21.70 -10.43 -12.61
CA ALA A 123 22.60 -9.89 -13.63
C ALA A 123 22.14 -8.49 -14.07
N THR A 124 20.84 -8.28 -14.20
CA THR A 124 20.26 -6.97 -14.53
C THR A 124 20.32 -6.00 -13.33
N ALA A 125 20.07 -6.49 -12.13
CA ALA A 125 20.02 -5.68 -10.91
C ALA A 125 21.41 -5.21 -10.42
N GLY A 126 22.46 -6.01 -10.69
CA GLY A 126 23.85 -5.68 -10.37
C GLY A 126 24.42 -4.49 -11.15
N VAL A 127 23.74 -4.05 -12.22
CA VAL A 127 24.18 -2.91 -13.04
C VAL A 127 23.84 -1.58 -12.39
N PHE A 128 22.73 -1.48 -11.66
CA PHE A 128 22.16 -0.18 -11.29
C PHE A 128 22.16 0.12 -9.79
N VAL A 129 21.70 -0.78 -8.91
CA VAL A 129 21.71 -0.44 -7.48
C VAL A 129 21.65 -1.56 -6.44
N SER A 130 21.09 -2.74 -6.71
CA SER A 130 21.05 -3.81 -5.69
C SER A 130 20.36 -5.05 -6.22
N ASP A 131 20.90 -6.22 -5.89
CA ASP A 131 20.25 -7.50 -6.11
C ASP A 131 18.83 -7.48 -5.46
N PRO A 132 17.76 -7.73 -6.22
CA PRO A 132 16.38 -7.45 -5.80
C PRO A 132 15.97 -8.35 -4.63
N PHE A 133 16.55 -9.54 -4.60
CA PHE A 133 16.32 -10.53 -3.55
C PHE A 133 16.93 -10.07 -2.23
N LEU A 134 18.14 -9.50 -2.26
CA LEU A 134 18.81 -8.93 -1.09
C LEU A 134 18.10 -7.68 -0.60
N PHE A 135 17.64 -6.81 -1.50
CA PHE A 135 16.90 -5.61 -1.13
C PHE A 135 15.53 -5.97 -0.50
N PHE A 136 14.78 -6.88 -1.13
CA PHE A 136 13.54 -7.40 -0.56
C PHE A 136 13.77 -8.09 0.78
N HIS A 137 14.80 -8.93 0.92
CA HIS A 137 15.13 -9.61 2.17
C HIS A 137 15.60 -8.64 3.26
N TRP A 138 16.43 -7.66 2.91
CA TRP A 138 16.89 -6.61 3.83
C TRP A 138 15.72 -5.76 4.32
N CYS A 139 14.84 -5.38 3.39
CA CYS A 139 13.64 -4.64 3.67
C CYS A 139 12.68 -5.44 4.55
N MET A 140 12.39 -6.70 4.19
CA MET A 140 11.56 -7.60 4.99
C MET A 140 12.15 -7.84 6.37
N ARG A 141 13.47 -7.96 6.52
CA ARG A 141 14.12 -8.02 7.85
C ARG A 141 13.89 -6.75 8.66
N ARG A 142 14.00 -5.57 8.06
CA ARG A 142 13.75 -4.29 8.74
C ARG A 142 12.26 -4.09 9.05
N LEU A 143 11.36 -4.51 8.17
CA LEU A 143 9.92 -4.53 8.38
C LEU A 143 9.57 -5.48 9.52
N LEU A 144 10.12 -6.69 9.53
CA LEU A 144 9.94 -7.65 10.62
C LEU A 144 10.42 -7.04 11.94
N ALA A 145 11.62 -6.45 11.98
CA ALA A 145 12.13 -5.75 13.16
C ALA A 145 11.27 -4.55 13.60
N ALA A 146 10.66 -3.83 12.65
CA ALA A 146 9.73 -2.73 12.93
C ALA A 146 8.36 -3.25 13.43
N THR A 147 7.86 -4.35 12.88
CA THR A 147 6.59 -4.99 13.26
C THR A 147 6.67 -5.78 14.57
N GLU A 148 7.86 -6.26 14.97
CA GLU A 148 8.04 -6.78 16.33
C GLU A 148 7.86 -5.69 17.40
N LYS A 149 8.15 -4.43 17.06
CA LYS A 149 7.82 -3.26 17.89
C LYS A 149 6.39 -2.75 17.68
N CYS A 150 5.85 -2.85 16.47
CA CYS A 150 4.50 -2.47 16.10
C CYS A 150 3.63 -3.72 15.92
N ARG A 151 3.01 -4.18 17.02
CA ARG A 151 2.19 -5.40 17.11
C ARG A 151 1.06 -5.43 16.06
N PHE A 152 1.36 -5.85 14.84
CA PHE A 152 0.41 -6.16 13.78
C PHE A 152 -0.06 -7.61 13.96
N PHE A 153 -1.38 -7.81 13.95
CA PHE A 153 -2.00 -9.13 13.98
C PHE A 153 -1.80 -9.82 12.61
N SER A 154 -0.61 -10.37 12.38
CA SER A 154 -0.39 -11.30 11.27
C SER A 154 -0.96 -12.65 11.69
N CYS A 155 -1.97 -13.14 10.97
CA CYS A 155 -2.46 -14.51 11.04
C CYS A 155 -1.34 -15.47 10.58
N LYS A 156 -0.34 -15.71 11.42
CA LYS A 156 0.57 -16.85 11.32
C LYS A 156 -0.24 -18.07 11.77
N ASN A 157 -0.98 -18.70 10.85
CA ASN A 157 -1.38 -20.12 10.95
C ASN A 157 -2.11 -20.58 9.68
N LYS A 158 -1.37 -20.72 8.57
CA LYS A 158 -1.63 -21.73 7.52
C LYS A 158 -0.54 -21.64 6.46
N CYS A 159 0.54 -22.36 6.69
CA CYS A 159 1.43 -22.95 5.68
C CYS A 159 2.55 -23.65 6.46
N LYS A 160 2.19 -24.73 7.14
CA LYS A 160 3.13 -25.78 7.53
C LYS A 160 2.54 -27.09 7.02
N SER A 161 3.41 -27.86 6.39
CA SER A 161 3.28 -29.22 5.86
C SER A 161 2.29 -29.44 4.71
N GLU A 162 2.83 -29.59 3.51
CA GLU A 162 2.68 -30.85 2.75
C GLU A 162 4.09 -31.19 2.22
N ASN A 163 4.69 -32.19 2.87
CA ASN A 163 5.67 -33.10 2.28
C ASN A 163 4.87 -34.33 1.84
#